data_AF-A0A2W6BSS0-F1
#
_entry.id   AF-A0A2W6BSS0-F1
#
_cell.length_a   1.000
_cell.length_b   1.000
_cell.length_c   1.000
_cell.angle_alpha   90.00
_cell.angle_beta   90.00
_cell.angle_gamma   90.00
#
_symmetry.space_group_name_H-M   'P 1'
#
loop_
_entity.id
_entity.type
_entity.pdbx_description
1 polymer ?
#
loop_
_entity_poly.entity_id
_entity_poly.type
_entity_poly.pdbx_seq_one_letter_code
_entity_poly.pdbx_strand_id
1 'polypeptide(L)' 'MDKDKDKEAGDYISITQAGTEFGLNNSIIRAAIRRGTVRSMPHPWGVRVLRSDVAKLKAEQARIEHERTGL' A
#
# COMPACT_ATOMS: atom_id res chain seq x y z
N MET A 1 -11.36 23.23 -12.92
CA MET A 1 -10.68 21.98 -13.35
C MET A 1 -9.69 21.66 -12.25
N ASP A 2 -10.11 20.83 -11.29
CA ASP A 2 -9.38 20.59 -10.04
C ASP A 2 -8.08 19.82 -10.33
N LYS A 3 -6.96 20.55 -10.38
CA LYS A 3 -5.62 20.01 -10.67
C LYS A 3 -5.10 19.03 -9.60
N ASP A 4 -5.82 18.86 -8.50
CA ASP A 4 -5.44 17.96 -7.41
C ASP A 4 -5.74 16.49 -7.72
N LYS A 5 -6.78 16.21 -8.54
CA LYS A 5 -7.15 14.83 -8.89
C LYS A 5 -6.12 14.15 -9.79
N ASP A 6 -5.45 14.92 -10.64
CA ASP A 6 -4.43 14.41 -11.57
C ASP A 6 -3.11 14.08 -10.86
N LYS A 7 -2.76 14.79 -9.78
CA LYS A 7 -1.60 14.45 -8.94
C LYS A 7 -1.80 13.14 -8.19
N GLU A 8 -2.99 12.89 -7.67
CA GLU A 8 -3.28 11.63 -6.98
C GLU A 8 -3.20 10.43 -7.92
N ALA A 9 -3.70 10.54 -9.16
CA ALA A 9 -3.62 9.46 -10.15
C ALA A 9 -2.16 9.09 -10.52
N GLY A 10 -1.26 10.08 -10.53
CA GLY A 10 0.17 9.89 -10.79
C GLY A 10 0.98 9.26 -9.65
N ASP A 11 0.44 9.23 -8.42
CA ASP A 11 1.16 8.77 -7.22
C ASP A 11 0.77 7.34 -6.79
N TYR A 12 -0.06 6.66 -7.57
CA TYR A 12 -0.41 5.25 -7.35
C TYR A 12 0.67 4.32 -7.92
N ILE A 13 1.24 3.48 -7.07
CA ILE A 13 2.19 2.42 -7.43
C ILE A 13 1.52 1.04 -7.38
N SER A 14 1.96 0.10 -8.22
CA SER A 14 1.48 -1.29 -8.10
C SER A 14 1.93 -1.92 -6.78
N ILE A 15 1.17 -2.86 -6.24
CA ILE A 15 1.60 -3.60 -5.03
C ILE A 15 2.95 -4.32 -5.25
N THR A 16 3.21 -4.78 -6.48
CA THR A 16 4.49 -5.40 -6.85
C THR A 16 5.63 -4.40 -6.75
N GLN A 17 5.45 -3.20 -7.31
CA GLN A 17 6.42 -2.10 -7.20
C GLN A 17 6.62 -1.68 -5.74
N ALA A 18 5.55 -1.64 -4.94
CA ALA A 18 5.66 -1.36 -3.52
C ALA A 18 6.51 -2.41 -2.78
N GLY A 19 6.38 -3.68 -3.15
CA GLY A 19 7.23 -4.76 -2.64
C GLY A 19 8.69 -4.63 -3.06
N THR A 20 8.95 -4.37 -4.34
CA THR A 20 10.31 -4.24 -4.87
C THR A 20 11.04 -2.99 -4.36
N GLU A 21 10.38 -1.83 -4.33
CA GLU A 21 11.02 -0.56 -3.94
C GLU A 21 11.13 -0.39 -2.42
N PHE A 22 10.18 -0.91 -1.64
CA PHE A 22 10.08 -0.62 -0.20
C PHE A 22 10.15 -1.85 0.71
N GLY A 23 10.36 -3.04 0.15
CA GLY A 23 10.43 -4.29 0.92
C GLY A 23 9.10 -4.70 1.55
N LEU A 24 7.98 -4.23 0.99
CA LEU A 24 6.65 -4.49 1.53
C LEU A 24 6.13 -5.86 1.09
N ASN A 25 5.52 -6.59 2.02
CA ASN A 25 4.91 -7.88 1.70
C ASN A 25 3.54 -7.70 1.02
N ASN A 26 3.34 -8.27 -0.16
CA ASN A 26 2.08 -8.18 -0.93
C ASN A 26 0.85 -8.63 -0.13
N SER A 27 0.96 -9.65 0.72
CA SER A 27 -0.14 -10.13 1.55
C SER A 27 -0.54 -9.11 2.62
N ILE A 28 0.45 -8.36 3.15
CA ILE A 28 0.24 -7.30 4.13
C ILE A 28 -0.41 -6.10 3.45
N ILE A 29 0.05 -5.72 2.25
CA ILE A 29 -0.59 -4.65 1.47
C ILE A 29 -2.07 -4.99 1.21
N ARG A 30 -2.36 -6.23 0.80
CA ARG A 30 -3.75 -6.70 0.61
C ARG A 30 -4.56 -6.71 1.91
N ALA A 31 -3.94 -7.02 3.04
CA ALA A 31 -4.60 -6.94 4.34
C ALA A 31 -4.94 -5.49 4.72
N ALA A 32 -3.99 -4.56 4.54
CA ALA A 32 -4.19 -3.14 4.79
C ALA A 32 -5.30 -2.56 3.91
N ILE A 33 -5.38 -2.97 2.64
CA ILE A 33 -6.48 -2.61 1.72
C ILE A 33 -7.82 -3.13 2.25
N ARG A 34 -7.91 -4.41 2.62
CA ARG A 34 -9.14 -5.01 3.16
C ARG A 34 -9.61 -4.36 4.47
N ARG A 35 -8.67 -3.85 5.28
CA ARG A 35 -8.97 -3.12 6.52
C ARG A 35 -9.30 -1.64 6.30
N GLY A 36 -9.11 -1.11 5.09
CA GLY A 36 -9.30 0.31 4.79
C GLY A 36 -8.20 1.22 5.35
N THR A 37 -7.05 0.66 5.76
CA THR A 37 -5.92 1.41 6.34
C THR A 37 -5.21 2.30 5.31
N VAL A 38 -5.25 1.88 4.04
CA VAL A 38 -4.59 2.57 2.92
C VAL A 38 -5.55 2.75 1.76
N ARG A 39 -5.28 3.76 0.96
CA ARG A 39 -6.04 4.00 -0.27
C ARG A 39 -5.54 3.08 -1.37
N SER A 40 -6.48 2.49 -2.09
CA SER A 40 -6.20 1.62 -3.21
C SER A 40 -7.11 1.88 -4.38
N MET A 41 -6.60 1.68 -5.58
CA MET A 41 -7.34 1.82 -6.82
C MET A 41 -7.25 0.53 -7.63
N PRO A 42 -8.38 -0.01 -8.13
CA PRO A 42 -8.36 -1.12 -9.07
C PRO A 42 -7.69 -0.70 -10.38
N HIS A 43 -6.94 -1.61 -10.99
CA HIS A 43 -6.21 -1.37 -12.23
C HIS A 43 -6.25 -2.63 -13.13
N PRO A 44 -6.21 -2.53 -14.47
CA PRO A 44 -6.25 -3.69 -15.35
C PRO A 44 -5.21 -4.79 -15.06
N TRP A 45 -4.08 -4.42 -14.45
CA TRP A 45 -2.97 -5.32 -14.12
C TRP A 45 -2.83 -5.60 -12.62
N GLY A 46 -3.89 -5.35 -11.83
CA GLY A 46 -3.92 -5.65 -10.40
C GLY A 46 -4.41 -4.50 -9.56
N VAL A 47 -3.83 -4.34 -8.37
CA VAL A 47 -4.19 -3.26 -7.45
C VAL A 47 -3.04 -2.29 -7.35
N ARG A 48 -3.36 -1.00 -7.33
CA ARG A 48 -2.41 0.05 -6.99
C ARG A 48 -2.73 0.66 -5.65
N VAL A 49 -1.71 1.11 -4.95
CA VAL A 49 -1.79 1.82 -3.68
C VAL A 49 -1.07 3.15 -3.79
N LEU A 50 -1.47 4.13 -3.00
CA LEU A 50 -0.79 5.42 -2.99
C LEU A 50 0.62 5.29 -2.41
N ARG A 51 1.61 5.86 -3.11
CA ARG A 51 3.00 5.90 -2.65
C ARG A 51 3.12 6.63 -1.30
N SER A 52 2.32 7.67 -1.08
CA SER A 52 2.23 8.37 0.21
C SER A 52 1.77 7.49 1.39
N ASP A 53 1.08 6.36 1.15
CA ASP A 53 0.65 5.43 2.21
C ASP A 53 1.72 4.38 2.57
N VAL A 54 2.92 4.41 1.96
CA VAL A 54 4.03 3.48 2.24
C VAL A 54 4.42 3.47 3.73
N ALA A 55 4.41 4.62 4.40
CA ALA A 55 4.72 4.68 5.84
C ALA A 55 3.71 3.88 6.68
N LYS A 56 2.41 3.94 6.31
CA LYS A 56 1.36 3.16 6.97
C LYS A 56 1.50 1.67 6.69
N LEU A 57 1.87 1.30 5.46
CA LEU A 57 2.12 -0.08 5.08
C LEU A 57 3.29 -0.69 5.87
N LYS A 58 4.37 0.08 6.09
CA LYS A 58 5.49 -0.36 6.92
C LYS A 58 5.09 -0.55 8.38
N ALA A 59 4.28 0.35 8.93
CA ALA A 59 3.77 0.22 10.29
C ALA A 59 2.87 -1.02 10.44
N GLU A 60 1.99 -1.27 9.47
CA GLU A 60 1.14 -2.47 9.46
C GLU A 60 1.97 -3.76 9.32
N GLN A 61 3.02 -3.74 8.51
CA GLN A 61 3.94 -4.86 8.40
C GLN A 61 4.66 -5.13 9.72
N ALA A 62 5.23 -4.10 10.35
CA ALA A 62 5.87 -4.24 11.66
C ALA A 62 4.89 -4.75 12.73
N ARG A 63 3.63 -4.26 12.73
CA ARG A 63 2.57 -4.74 13.63
C ARG A 63 2.30 -6.23 13.45
N ILE A 64 2.12 -6.67 12.20
CA ILE A 64 1.85 -8.08 11.88
C ILE A 64 3.08 -8.96 12.20
N GLU A 65 4.28 -8.49 11.92
CA GLU A 65 5.52 -9.20 12.26
C GLU A 65 5.65 -9.38 13.78
N HIS A 66 5.41 -8.31 14.55
CA HIS A 66 5.40 -8.34 16.02
C HIS A 66 4.35 -9.31 16.57
N GLU A 67 3.12 -9.29 16.04
CA GLU A 67 2.06 -10.23 16.43
C GLU A 67 2.42 -11.70 16.12
N ARG A 68 3.21 -11.93 15.06
CA ARG A 68 3.66 -13.28 14.68
C ARG A 68 4.83 -13.78 15.52
N THR A 69 5.73 -12.88 15.94
CA THR A 69 6.92 -13.26 16.71
C THR A 69 6.66 -13.33 18.21
N GLY A 70 5.61 -12.68 18.72
CA GLY A 70 5.16 -12.83 20.11
C GLY A 70 6.19 -12.49 21.19
N LEU A 71 7.21 -11.70 20.84
CA LEU A 71 8.17 -11.12 21.78
C LEU A 71 7.67 -9.77 22.29
#